data_AF-A0A7J4G1F6-F1
#
_entry.id   AF-A0A7J4G1F6-F1
#
_cell.length_a   1.000
_cell.length_b   1.000
_cell.length_c   1.000
_cell.angle_alpha   90.00
_cell.angle_beta   90.00
_cell.angle_gamma   90.00
#
_symmetry.space_group_name_H-M   'P 1'
#
loop_
_entity.id
_entity.type
_entity.pdbx_description
1 polymer ?
#
loop_
_entity_poly.entity_id
_entity_poly.type
_entity_poly.pdbx_seq_one_letter_code
_entity_poly.pdbx_strand_id
1 'polypeptide(L)'
;MKINLDPKEIDSKAFQKMLSMQIKEMNSALAKQKTLRELLQEEKPESVTNSGHTYTFDKNALMKLTQIVPKFNRNSLKLPIYLYLDVNVPDQYYINDELQAEVFKKLGNLSDNYEFRNGKLWIPRTIGKMVHRKYPSILQYFWLP
;
A
#
# COMPACT_ATOMS: atom_id res chain seq x y z
N MET A 1 42.88 -17.84 -6.86
CA MET A 1 41.92 -17.06 -7.70
C MET A 1 41.54 -15.81 -6.92
N LYS A 2 42.20 -14.66 -7.17
CA LYS A 2 41.83 -13.40 -6.52
C LYS A 2 40.65 -12.83 -7.30
N ILE A 3 39.51 -12.74 -6.64
CA ILE A 3 38.32 -12.09 -7.20
C ILE A 3 38.65 -10.60 -7.27
N ASN A 4 38.99 -10.12 -8.46
CA ASN A 4 39.28 -8.72 -8.72
C ASN A 4 37.95 -8.04 -9.03
N LEU A 5 37.27 -7.54 -8.00
CA LEU A 5 36.06 -6.75 -8.15
C LEU A 5 36.45 -5.27 -8.16
N ASP A 6 35.97 -4.55 -9.17
CA ASP A 6 36.23 -3.12 -9.36
C ASP A 6 35.68 -2.33 -8.14
N PRO A 7 36.45 -1.43 -7.53
CA PRO A 7 35.99 -0.59 -6.42
C PRO A 7 34.66 0.11 -6.66
N LYS A 8 34.35 0.50 -7.92
CA LYS A 8 33.04 1.08 -8.30
C LYS A 8 31.88 0.08 -8.21
N GLU A 9 32.12 -1.20 -8.48
CA GLU A 9 31.11 -2.25 -8.31
C GLU A 9 30.87 -2.61 -6.85
N ILE A 10 31.91 -2.54 -6.02
CA ILE A 10 31.80 -2.74 -4.56
C ILE A 10 30.97 -1.62 -3.93
N ASP A 11 31.22 -0.37 -4.32
CA ASP A 11 30.47 0.81 -3.87
C ASP A 11 28.99 0.71 -4.28
N SER A 12 28.73 0.32 -5.55
CA SER A 12 27.37 0.06 -6.04
C SER A 12 26.66 -1.06 -5.26
N LYS A 13 27.31 -2.20 -5.00
CA LYS A 13 26.70 -3.30 -4.22
C LYS A 13 26.46 -2.93 -2.76
N ALA A 14 27.39 -2.23 -2.13
CA ALA A 14 27.22 -1.74 -0.77
C ALA A 14 26.08 -0.74 -0.67
N PHE A 15 25.97 0.17 -1.65
CA PHE A 15 24.87 1.12 -1.76
C PHE A 15 23.52 0.45 -1.97
N GLN A 16 23.41 -0.52 -2.89
CA GLN A 16 22.18 -1.29 -3.10
C GLN A 16 21.76 -2.07 -1.85
N LYS A 17 22.72 -2.67 -1.15
CA LYS A 17 22.47 -3.32 0.14
C LYS A 17 21.97 -2.32 1.19
N MET A 18 22.55 -1.13 1.26
CA MET A 18 22.09 -0.08 2.16
C MET A 18 20.67 0.40 1.83
N LEU A 19 20.37 0.65 0.56
CA LEU A 19 19.04 1.05 0.10
C LEU A 19 17.98 0.00 0.42
N SER A 20 18.24 -1.28 0.11
CA SER A 20 17.33 -2.38 0.44
C SER A 20 17.05 -2.50 1.94
N MET A 21 18.06 -2.25 2.80
CA MET A 21 17.87 -2.21 4.26
C MET A 21 16.98 -1.03 4.68
N GLN A 22 17.20 0.16 4.09
CA GLN A 22 16.35 1.33 4.36
C GLN A 22 14.90 1.09 3.92
N ILE A 23 14.68 0.53 2.73
CA ILE A 23 13.34 0.22 2.23
C ILE A 23 12.65 -0.83 3.10
N LYS A 24 13.39 -1.85 3.55
CA LYS A 24 12.88 -2.83 4.52
C LYS A 24 12.46 -2.17 5.83
N GLU A 25 13.25 -1.22 6.32
CA GLU A 25 12.93 -0.45 7.53
C GLU A 25 11.67 0.41 7.33
N MET A 26 11.54 1.09 6.19
CA MET A 26 10.34 1.86 5.86
C MET A 26 9.08 0.98 5.77
N ASN A 27 9.23 -0.24 5.27
CA ASN A 27 8.15 -1.22 5.16
C ASN A 27 7.91 -2.00 6.46
N SER A 28 8.66 -1.76 7.54
CA SER A 28 8.50 -2.43 8.84
C SER A 28 7.12 -2.17 9.46
N ALA A 29 6.57 -0.97 9.23
CA ALA A 29 5.26 -0.56 9.72
C ALA A 29 4.07 -1.03 8.85
N LEU A 30 4.32 -1.75 7.75
CA LEU A 30 3.24 -2.29 6.91
C LEU A 30 2.48 -3.38 7.66
N ALA A 31 1.16 -3.22 7.75
CA ALA A 31 0.26 -4.17 8.37
C ALA A 31 0.04 -5.38 7.46
N LYS A 32 0.05 -6.59 8.02
CA LYS A 32 -0.38 -7.79 7.29
C LYS A 32 -1.81 -7.59 6.79
N GLN A 33 -2.03 -7.92 5.52
CA GLN A 33 -3.34 -7.70 4.92
C GLN A 33 -4.39 -8.68 5.45
N LYS A 34 -5.56 -8.14 5.76
CA LYS A 34 -6.78 -8.91 6.09
C LYS A 34 -7.91 -8.47 5.18
N THR A 35 -8.82 -9.37 4.89
CA THR A 35 -10.00 -9.05 4.08
C THR A 35 -10.94 -8.11 4.85
N LEU A 36 -11.70 -7.30 4.13
CA LEU A 36 -12.74 -6.47 4.72
C LEU A 36 -13.74 -7.32 5.52
N ARG A 37 -14.04 -8.54 5.07
CA ARG A 37 -14.92 -9.48 5.79
C ARG A 37 -14.36 -9.85 7.16
N GLU A 38 -13.09 -10.26 7.25
CA GLU A 38 -12.45 -10.64 8.52
C GLU A 38 -12.47 -9.46 9.50
N LEU A 39 -12.05 -8.28 9.03
CA LEU A 39 -11.99 -7.08 9.86
C LEU A 39 -13.38 -6.64 10.38
N LEU A 40 -14.46 -6.87 9.64
CA LEU A 40 -15.82 -6.56 10.08
C LEU A 40 -16.37 -7.53 11.13
N GLN A 41 -15.79 -8.73 11.25
CA GLN A 41 -16.19 -9.72 12.25
C GLN A 41 -15.50 -9.52 13.60
N GLU A 42 -14.45 -8.70 13.63
CA GLU A 42 -13.71 -8.38 14.85
C GLU A 42 -14.40 -7.31 15.68
N GLU A 43 -14.43 -7.50 16.99
CA GLU A 43 -14.88 -6.47 17.93
C GLU A 43 -13.99 -5.23 17.82
N LYS A 44 -12.67 -5.46 17.80
CA LYS A 44 -11.59 -4.48 17.60
C LYS A 44 -10.82 -4.86 16.33
N PRO A 45 -11.11 -4.23 15.18
CA PRO A 45 -10.47 -4.57 13.91
C PRO A 45 -8.98 -4.24 13.92
N GLU A 46 -8.14 -5.27 13.85
CA GLU A 46 -6.69 -5.09 13.95
C GLU A 46 -5.88 -6.09 13.11
N SER A 47 -4.62 -5.75 12.88
CA SER A 47 -3.62 -6.62 12.27
C SER A 47 -2.27 -6.41 12.94
N VAL A 48 -1.25 -7.12 12.47
CA VAL A 48 0.11 -7.04 12.96
C VAL A 48 1.01 -6.52 11.84
N THR A 49 1.87 -5.58 12.15
CA THR A 49 2.87 -5.02 11.22
C THR A 49 4.02 -5.99 10.97
N ASN A 50 4.84 -5.72 9.95
CA ASN A 50 6.04 -6.52 9.68
C ASN A 50 7.05 -6.52 10.84
N SER A 51 7.06 -5.48 11.67
CA SER A 51 7.86 -5.39 12.91
C SER A 51 7.17 -5.99 14.14
N GLY A 52 5.95 -6.51 14.02
CA GLY A 52 5.24 -7.18 15.12
C GLY A 52 4.36 -6.26 15.98
N HIS A 53 4.27 -4.97 15.69
CA HIS A 53 3.36 -4.07 16.39
C HIS A 53 1.91 -4.21 15.92
N THR A 54 0.95 -3.93 16.81
CA THR A 54 -0.47 -3.87 16.47
C THR A 54 -0.78 -2.69 15.55
N TYR A 55 -1.56 -2.95 14.51
CA TYR A 55 -2.12 -1.96 13.61
C TYR A 55 -3.65 -2.00 13.69
N THR A 56 -4.26 -0.92 14.17
CA THR A 56 -5.71 -0.85 14.38
C THR A 56 -6.41 -0.17 13.21
N PHE A 57 -7.51 -0.74 12.75
CA PHE A 57 -8.36 -0.15 11.71
C PHE A 57 -9.50 0.66 12.33
N ASP A 58 -9.79 1.84 11.76
CA ASP A 58 -10.97 2.61 12.11
C ASP A 58 -12.24 1.86 11.67
N LYS A 59 -13.04 1.42 12.64
CA LYS A 59 -14.30 0.72 12.42
C LYS A 59 -15.28 1.55 11.58
N ASN A 60 -15.33 2.86 11.75
CA ASN A 60 -16.21 3.73 10.97
C ASN A 60 -15.75 3.79 9.51
N ALA A 61 -14.44 3.81 9.26
CA ALA A 61 -13.90 3.73 7.91
C ALA A 61 -14.22 2.38 7.25
N LEU A 62 -14.08 1.27 7.99
CA LEU A 62 -14.47 -0.06 7.51
C LEU A 62 -15.97 -0.13 7.18
N MET A 63 -16.84 0.46 8.01
CA MET A 63 -18.27 0.52 7.74
C MET A 63 -18.60 1.32 6.47
N LYS A 64 -17.89 2.42 6.20
CA LYS A 64 -18.03 3.15 4.92
C LYS A 64 -17.67 2.29 3.71
N LEU A 65 -16.65 1.42 3.82
CA LEU A 65 -16.31 0.48 2.75
C LEU A 65 -17.44 -0.50 2.45
N THR A 66 -18.28 -0.84 3.43
CA THR A 66 -19.43 -1.74 3.19
C THR A 66 -20.50 -1.15 2.27
N GLN A 67 -20.55 0.18 2.17
CA GLN A 67 -21.44 0.93 1.27
C GLN A 67 -20.86 1.00 -0.16
N ILE A 68 -19.54 0.92 -0.27
CA ILE A 68 -18.78 1.00 -1.54
C ILE A 68 -18.64 -0.39 -2.18
N VAL A 69 -18.45 -1.42 -1.33
CA VAL A 69 -18.06 -2.77 -1.72
C VAL A 69 -19.24 -3.73 -1.55
N PRO A 70 -19.73 -4.33 -2.65
CA PRO A 70 -20.77 -5.35 -2.59
C PRO A 70 -20.38 -6.51 -1.68
N LYS A 71 -21.37 -7.14 -1.03
CA LYS A 71 -21.14 -8.20 -0.01
C LYS A 71 -20.25 -9.33 -0.52
N PHE A 72 -20.41 -9.73 -1.78
CA PHE A 72 -19.64 -10.82 -2.40
C PHE A 72 -18.14 -10.47 -2.61
N ASN A 73 -17.78 -9.19 -2.74
CA ASN A 73 -16.40 -8.74 -2.89
C ASN A 73 -15.67 -8.50 -1.56
N ARG A 74 -16.37 -8.54 -0.41
CA ARG A 74 -15.76 -8.24 0.90
C ARG A 74 -14.72 -9.28 1.34
N ASN A 75 -14.79 -10.49 0.80
CA ASN A 75 -13.79 -11.53 1.05
C ASN A 75 -12.56 -11.41 0.13
N SER A 76 -12.61 -10.53 -0.88
CA SER A 76 -11.54 -10.32 -1.85
C SER A 76 -10.80 -9.00 -1.59
N LEU A 77 -11.50 -7.97 -1.09
CA LEU A 77 -10.86 -6.70 -0.76
C LEU A 77 -9.96 -6.86 0.47
N LYS A 78 -8.65 -6.84 0.25
CA LYS A 78 -7.62 -6.83 1.29
C LYS A 78 -7.28 -5.41 1.73
N LEU A 79 -7.08 -5.24 3.03
CA LEU A 79 -6.73 -3.98 3.69
C LEU A 79 -5.48 -4.15 4.55
N PRO A 80 -4.62 -3.12 4.65
CA PRO A 80 -4.77 -1.82 4.00
C PRO A 80 -4.50 -1.90 2.49
N ILE A 81 -5.07 -0.97 1.74
CA ILE A 81 -4.74 -0.75 0.33
C ILE A 81 -3.34 -0.13 0.29
N TYR A 82 -2.43 -0.74 -0.44
CA TYR A 82 -1.08 -0.23 -0.58
C TYR A 82 -0.99 0.80 -1.71
N LEU A 83 -0.46 1.96 -1.37
CA LEU A 83 0.00 2.97 -2.31
C LEU A 83 1.48 2.70 -2.57
N TYR A 84 1.78 2.04 -3.68
CA TYR A 84 3.14 1.68 -4.04
C TYR A 84 3.92 2.92 -4.49
N LEU A 85 5.11 3.10 -3.91
CA LEU A 85 6.09 4.12 -4.27
C LEU A 85 7.20 3.47 -5.07
N ASP A 86 7.33 3.90 -6.33
CA ASP A 86 8.50 3.60 -7.15
C ASP A 86 9.42 4.82 -7.13
N VAL A 87 10.65 4.64 -6.67
CA VAL A 87 11.65 5.72 -6.61
C VAL A 87 12.01 6.26 -8.00
N ASN A 88 11.77 5.48 -9.06
CA ASN A 88 12.03 5.86 -10.44
C ASN A 88 10.86 6.58 -11.11
N VAL A 89 9.68 6.59 -10.49
CA VAL A 89 8.49 7.29 -11.01
C VAL A 89 8.15 8.45 -10.07
N PRO A 90 8.66 9.66 -10.36
CA PRO A 90 8.46 10.80 -9.49
C PRO A 90 6.98 11.16 -9.36
N ASP A 91 6.61 11.69 -8.19
CA ASP A 91 5.32 12.30 -7.90
C ASP A 91 4.06 11.45 -8.14
N GLN A 92 4.21 10.13 -8.26
CA GLN A 92 3.08 9.21 -8.38
C GLN A 92 3.12 8.08 -7.36
N TYR A 93 1.94 7.55 -7.08
CA TYR A 93 1.71 6.25 -6.49
C TYR A 93 1.05 5.36 -7.51
N TYR A 94 1.09 4.05 -7.29
CA TYR A 94 0.17 3.16 -7.97
C TYR A 94 -0.50 2.16 -7.02
N ILE A 95 -1.65 1.65 -7.45
CA ILE A 95 -2.34 0.49 -6.86
C ILE A 95 -2.37 -0.60 -7.92
N ASN A 96 -2.03 -1.84 -7.58
CA ASN A 96 -1.89 -2.96 -8.52
C ASN A 96 -3.01 -4.02 -8.43
N ASP A 97 -4.04 -3.76 -7.64
CA ASP A 97 -5.23 -4.60 -7.52
C ASP A 97 -6.44 -3.79 -7.97
N GLU A 98 -7.19 -4.33 -8.92
CA GLU A 98 -8.30 -3.63 -9.58
C GLU A 98 -9.44 -3.31 -8.60
N LEU A 99 -9.76 -4.23 -7.68
CA LEU A 99 -10.80 -4.02 -6.68
C LEU A 99 -10.38 -2.93 -5.68
N GLN A 100 -9.12 -2.92 -5.25
CA GLN A 100 -8.57 -1.87 -4.39
C GLN A 100 -8.53 -0.52 -5.12
N ALA A 101 -8.18 -0.51 -6.41
CA ALA A 101 -8.16 0.69 -7.25
C ALA A 101 -9.56 1.32 -7.37
N GLU A 102 -10.58 0.50 -7.65
CA GLU A 102 -11.98 0.92 -7.70
C GLU A 102 -12.47 1.49 -6.36
N VAL A 103 -12.11 0.83 -5.25
CA VAL A 103 -12.42 1.34 -3.91
C VAL A 103 -11.72 2.66 -3.64
N PHE A 104 -10.44 2.78 -3.99
CA PHE A 104 -9.67 4.01 -3.82
C PHE A 104 -10.30 5.17 -4.61
N LYS A 105 -10.69 4.95 -5.87
CA LYS A 105 -11.37 5.95 -6.70
C LYS A 105 -12.64 6.46 -6.02
N LYS A 106 -13.47 5.56 -5.49
CA LYS A 106 -14.70 5.91 -4.78
C LYS A 106 -14.45 6.64 -3.46
N LEU A 107 -13.41 6.26 -2.70
CA LEU A 107 -13.04 6.97 -1.46
C LEU A 107 -12.56 8.41 -1.72
N GLY A 108 -11.83 8.61 -2.82
CA GLY A 108 -11.29 9.90 -3.22
C GLY A 108 -12.21 10.74 -4.11
N ASN A 109 -13.39 10.22 -4.50
CA ASN A 109 -14.28 10.81 -5.51
C ASN A 109 -13.53 11.15 -6.82
N LEU A 110 -12.69 10.23 -7.29
CA LEU A 110 -11.94 10.39 -8.54
C LEU A 110 -12.87 10.22 -9.75
N SER A 111 -12.63 11.00 -10.80
CA SER A 111 -13.31 10.87 -12.09
C SER A 111 -12.93 9.57 -12.81
N ASP A 112 -13.72 9.18 -13.80
CA ASP A 112 -13.48 7.97 -14.60
C ASP A 112 -12.19 8.02 -15.44
N ASN A 113 -11.61 9.21 -15.68
CA ASN A 113 -10.31 9.38 -16.32
C ASN A 113 -9.14 8.68 -15.57
N TYR A 114 -9.34 8.33 -14.30
CA TYR A 114 -8.42 7.50 -13.54
C TYR A 114 -8.75 6.03 -13.81
N GLU A 115 -8.06 5.46 -14.79
CA GLU A 115 -8.30 4.09 -15.24
C GLU A 115 -7.25 3.11 -14.73
N PHE A 116 -7.71 1.90 -14.37
CA PHE A 116 -6.84 0.78 -14.11
C PHE A 116 -6.38 0.20 -15.45
N ARG A 117 -5.11 0.41 -15.80
CA ARG A 117 -4.52 -0.03 -17.08
C ARG A 117 -3.21 -0.77 -16.84
N ASN A 118 -2.97 -1.83 -17.59
CA ASN A 118 -1.75 -2.64 -17.48
C ASN A 118 -1.46 -3.10 -16.04
N GLY A 119 -2.51 -3.48 -15.30
CA GLY A 119 -2.40 -3.94 -13.91
C GLY A 119 -2.11 -2.85 -12.88
N LYS A 120 -2.26 -1.56 -13.24
CA LYS A 120 -1.99 -0.44 -12.33
C LYS A 120 -3.03 0.67 -12.48
N LEU A 121 -3.40 1.27 -11.35
CA LEU A 121 -3.99 2.60 -11.28
C LEU A 121 -2.91 3.58 -10.84
N TRP A 122 -2.52 4.51 -11.71
CA TRP A 122 -1.57 5.58 -11.39
C TRP A 122 -2.29 6.78 -10.77
N ILE A 123 -1.72 7.31 -9.68
CA ILE A 123 -2.36 8.34 -8.87
C ILE A 123 -1.31 9.42 -8.55
N PRO A 124 -1.59 10.71 -8.81
CA PRO A 124 -0.77 11.81 -8.34
C PRO A 124 -0.56 11.78 -6.83
N ARG A 125 0.66 12.08 -6.38
CA ARG A 125 1.04 12.05 -4.96
C ARG A 125 0.16 12.96 -4.09
N THR A 126 -0.30 14.08 -4.62
CA THR A 126 -1.23 15.01 -3.95
C THR A 126 -2.57 14.35 -3.63
N ILE A 127 -3.16 13.63 -4.60
CA ILE A 127 -4.41 12.88 -4.44
C ILE A 127 -4.21 11.73 -3.45
N GLY A 128 -3.14 10.94 -3.60
CA GLY A 128 -2.84 9.85 -2.67
C GLY A 128 -2.71 10.33 -1.22
N LYS A 129 -1.99 11.43 -0.99
CA LYS A 129 -1.88 12.06 0.34
C LYS A 129 -3.22 12.57 0.87
N MET A 130 -4.04 13.18 0.01
CA MET A 130 -5.37 13.66 0.39
C MET A 130 -6.27 12.52 0.86
N VAL A 131 -6.36 11.43 0.08
CA VAL A 131 -7.20 10.27 0.45
C VAL A 131 -6.65 9.58 1.69
N HIS A 132 -5.33 9.39 1.79
CA HIS A 132 -4.69 8.82 2.97
C HIS A 132 -4.98 9.63 4.24
N ARG A 133 -4.93 10.97 4.20
CA ARG A 133 -5.29 11.81 5.36
C ARG A 133 -6.72 11.59 5.84
N LYS A 134 -7.66 11.29 4.94
CA LYS A 134 -9.07 11.03 5.26
C LYS A 134 -9.32 9.59 5.72
N TYR A 135 -8.50 8.64 5.26
CA TYR A 135 -8.65 7.21 5.57
C TYR A 135 -7.29 6.57 5.93
N PRO A 136 -6.62 7.06 6.99
CA PRO A 136 -5.23 6.68 7.29
C PRO A 136 -5.08 5.22 7.70
N SER A 137 -6.12 4.61 8.28
CA SER A 137 -6.07 3.19 8.64
C SER A 137 -6.37 2.26 7.46
N ILE A 138 -6.94 2.77 6.37
CA ILE A 138 -7.34 1.99 5.18
C ILE A 138 -6.22 1.95 4.14
N LEU A 139 -5.30 2.91 4.18
CA LEU A 139 -4.24 3.09 3.21
C LEU A 139 -2.87 3.04 3.88
N GLN A 140 -1.88 2.42 3.25
CA GLN A 140 -0.48 2.52 3.67
C GLN A 140 0.45 2.72 2.48
N TYR A 141 1.58 3.39 2.72
CA TYR A 141 2.62 3.59 1.73
C TYR A 141 3.55 2.38 1.67
N PHE A 142 3.65 1.75 0.51
CA PHE A 142 4.55 0.62 0.28
C PHE A 142 5.75 1.08 -0.54
N TRP A 143 6.95 1.02 0.03
CA TRP A 143 8.17 1.38 -0.68
C TRP A 143 8.69 0.19 -1.46
N LEU A 144 8.84 0.31 -2.78
CA LEU A 144 9.44 -0.75 -3.58
C LEU A 144 10.94 -0.86 -3.28
N PRO A 145 11.46 -2.09 -3.05
CA PRO A 145 12.88 -2.37 -2.86
C PRO A 145 13.71 -2.13 -4.12
#